data_AF-A0A3M1A9S9-F1
#
_entry.id   AF-A0A3M1A9S9-F1
#
_cell.length_a   1.000
_cell.length_b   1.000
_cell.length_c   1.000
_cell.angle_alpha   90.00
_cell.angle_beta   90.00
_cell.angle_gamma   90.00
#
_symmetry.space_group_name_H-M   'P 1'
#
loop_
_entity.id
_entity.type
_entity.pdbx_description
1 polymer ?
#
loop_
_entity_poly.entity_id
_entity_poly.type
_entity_poly.pdbx_seq_one_letter_code
_entity_poly.pdbx_strand_id
1 'polypeptide(L)'
;MQTRNKIFEDLSQLMTNAMGVAQGARQEAETAFRGMLERWLADRDLVTREEFEAVRAMAVKAREENDALAARLAALEERLAALEAAAQKPTARRRKSAPKA
;
A
#
# COMPACT_ATOMS: atom_id res chain seq x y z
N MET A 1 -22.94 9.56 72.45
CA MET A 1 -22.82 9.96 71.03
C MET A 1 -21.49 9.45 70.51
N GLN A 2 -21.42 8.53 69.50
CA GLN A 2 -20.19 8.27 68.69
C GLN A 2 -20.29 7.10 67.68
N THR A 3 -21.33 6.27 67.68
CA THR A 3 -21.40 5.04 66.85
C THR A 3 -21.74 5.27 65.38
N ARG A 4 -22.27 6.45 65.00
CA ARG A 4 -22.72 6.74 63.63
C ARG A 4 -21.58 7.12 62.67
N ASN A 5 -20.38 7.40 63.17
CA ASN A 5 -19.24 7.85 62.36
C ASN A 5 -18.30 6.72 61.88
N LYS A 6 -18.25 5.57 62.58
CA LYS A 6 -17.32 4.47 62.27
C LYS A 6 -17.59 3.76 60.94
N ILE A 7 -18.87 3.49 60.62
CA ILE A 7 -19.23 2.82 59.36
C ILE A 7 -18.95 3.70 58.13
N PHE A 8 -19.14 5.02 58.26
CA PHE A 8 -18.78 5.97 57.21
C PHE A 8 -17.26 6.08 57.04
N GLU A 9 -16.50 6.01 58.14
CA GLU A 9 -15.04 6.05 58.12
C GLU A 9 -14.45 4.77 57.50
N ASP A 10 -14.92 3.59 57.87
CA ASP A 10 -14.52 2.31 57.26
C ASP A 10 -14.86 2.25 55.76
N LEU A 11 -16.02 2.80 55.37
CA LEU A 11 -16.40 2.90 53.95
C LEU A 11 -15.50 3.88 53.19
N SER A 12 -15.12 5.01 53.80
CA SER A 12 -14.22 5.98 53.19
C SER A 12 -12.79 5.43 53.06
N GLN A 13 -12.35 4.62 54.02
CA GLN A 13 -11.06 3.93 53.99
C GLN A 13 -11.07 2.83 52.94
N LEU A 14 -12.15 2.05 52.84
CA LEU A 14 -12.34 1.07 51.77
C LEU A 14 -12.39 1.72 50.39
N MET A 15 -13.10 2.84 50.23
CA MET A 15 -13.15 3.59 48.98
C MET A 15 -11.77 4.13 48.58
N THR A 16 -10.99 4.63 49.53
CA THR A 16 -9.63 5.13 49.29
C THR A 16 -8.68 4.00 48.91
N ASN A 17 -8.74 2.87 49.62
CA ASN A 17 -7.96 1.67 49.32
C ASN A 17 -8.37 1.04 47.98
N ALA A 18 -9.66 0.99 47.68
CA ALA A 18 -10.21 0.48 46.44
C ALA A 18 -9.86 1.37 45.24
N MET A 19 -9.80 2.70 45.41
CA MET A 19 -9.40 3.61 44.35
C MET A 19 -7.92 3.40 43.95
N GLY A 20 -7.04 3.11 44.92
CA GLY A 20 -5.65 2.75 44.64
C GLY A 20 -5.50 1.42 43.89
N VAL A 21 -6.27 0.39 44.27
CA VAL A 21 -6.30 -0.91 43.58
C VAL A 21 -6.92 -0.79 42.19
N ALA A 22 -8.00 -0.02 42.04
CA ALA A 22 -8.66 0.20 40.75
C ALA A 22 -7.75 0.95 39.76
N GLN A 23 -6.94 1.89 40.24
CA GLN A 23 -5.96 2.59 39.40
C GLN A 23 -4.84 1.64 38.94
N GLY A 24 -4.31 0.80 39.83
CA GLY A 24 -3.33 -0.24 39.47
C GLY A 24 -3.90 -1.28 38.50
N ALA A 25 -5.10 -1.80 38.78
CA ALA A 25 -5.79 -2.77 37.92
C ALA A 25 -6.11 -2.19 36.54
N ARG A 26 -6.46 -0.89 36.45
CA ARG A 26 -6.64 -0.19 35.17
C ARG A 26 -5.35 -0.16 34.35
N GLN A 27 -4.23 0.13 35.00
CA GLN A 27 -2.93 0.24 34.34
C GLN A 27 -2.42 -1.12 33.85
N GLU A 28 -2.64 -2.17 34.63
CA GLU A 28 -2.38 -3.56 34.22
C GLU A 28 -3.30 -4.01 33.08
N ALA A 29 -4.60 -3.68 33.15
CA ALA A 29 -5.55 -3.99 32.09
C ALA A 29 -5.20 -3.27 30.77
N GLU A 30 -4.78 -2.02 30.83
CA GLU A 30 -4.36 -1.26 29.65
C GLU A 30 -3.11 -1.87 29.00
N THR A 31 -2.15 -2.32 29.81
CA THR A 31 -0.93 -2.97 29.33
C THR A 31 -1.24 -4.34 28.70
N ALA A 32 -2.08 -5.15 29.35
CA ALA A 32 -2.53 -6.44 28.82
C ALA A 32 -3.33 -6.28 27.52
N PHE A 33 -4.19 -5.26 27.45
CA PHE A 33 -4.98 -4.96 26.27
C PHE A 33 -4.11 -4.52 25.09
N ARG A 34 -3.12 -3.66 25.32
CA ARG A 34 -2.16 -3.23 24.29
C ARG A 34 -1.35 -4.41 23.75
N GLY A 35 -0.85 -5.27 24.62
CA GLY A 35 -0.14 -6.49 24.21
C GLY A 35 -1.03 -7.45 23.41
N MET A 36 -2.30 -7.59 23.78
CA MET A 36 -3.27 -8.40 23.02
C MET A 36 -3.54 -7.82 21.63
N LEU A 37 -3.67 -6.50 21.51
CA LEU A 37 -3.87 -5.82 20.22
C LEU A 37 -2.64 -5.95 19.32
N GLU A 38 -1.43 -5.79 19.86
CA GLU A 38 -0.19 -5.96 19.10
C GLU A 38 -0.04 -7.38 18.55
N ARG A 39 -0.33 -8.40 19.38
CA ARG A 39 -0.32 -9.80 18.94
C ARG A 39 -1.39 -10.08 17.90
N TRP A 40 -2.61 -9.59 18.12
CA TRP A 40 -3.70 -9.75 17.17
C TRP A 40 -3.39 -9.09 15.83
N LEU A 41 -2.80 -7.89 15.80
CA LEU A 41 -2.37 -7.21 14.58
C LEU A 41 -1.22 -7.93 13.89
N ALA A 42 -0.27 -8.49 14.64
CA ALA A 42 0.83 -9.28 14.10
C ALA A 42 0.36 -10.61 13.50
N ASP A 43 -0.68 -11.23 14.08
CA ASP A 43 -1.31 -12.44 13.56
C ASP A 43 -2.21 -12.16 12.34
N ARG A 44 -2.55 -10.90 12.08
CA ARG A 44 -3.18 -10.51 10.82
C ARG A 44 -2.09 -10.31 9.77
N ASP A 45 -2.29 -10.92 8.62
CA ASP A 45 -1.43 -10.80 7.43
C ASP A 45 -1.52 -9.39 6.82
N LEU A 46 -1.03 -8.39 7.57
CA LEU A 46 -1.07 -6.98 7.22
C LEU A 46 0.21 -6.59 6.49
N VAL A 47 0.04 -5.90 5.36
CA VAL A 47 1.17 -5.34 4.62
C VAL A 47 1.81 -4.26 5.46
N THR A 48 3.09 -4.43 5.78
CA THR A 48 3.83 -3.42 6.52
C THR A 48 3.98 -2.16 5.68
N ARG A 49 4.19 -1.02 6.35
CA ARG A 49 4.38 0.24 5.63
C ARG A 49 5.59 0.19 4.70
N GLU A 50 6.64 -0.51 5.09
CA GLU A 50 7.87 -0.64 4.30
C GLU A 50 7.63 -1.47 3.03
N GLU A 51 6.94 -2.61 3.14
CA GLU A 51 6.56 -3.42 1.97
C GLU A 51 5.65 -2.66 1.03
N PHE A 52 4.68 -1.91 1.58
CA PHE A 52 3.80 -1.07 0.78
C PHE A 52 4.58 -0.01 -0.02
N GLU A 53 5.49 0.71 0.63
CA GLU A 53 6.31 1.73 -0.04
C GLU A 53 7.25 1.11 -1.09
N ALA A 54 7.82 -0.08 -0.81
CA ALA A 54 8.65 -0.81 -1.76
C ALA A 54 7.88 -1.20 -3.03
N VAL A 55 6.69 -1.79 -2.88
CA VAL A 55 5.83 -2.16 -4.00
C VAL A 55 5.32 -0.92 -4.74
N ARG A 56 4.98 0.15 -4.02
CA ARG A 56 4.58 1.43 -4.62
C ARG A 56 5.69 2.00 -5.51
N ALA A 57 6.92 2.03 -5.02
CA ALA A 57 8.07 2.51 -5.78
C ALA A 57 8.30 1.64 -7.04
N MET A 58 8.22 0.31 -6.90
CA MET A 58 8.32 -0.61 -8.03
C MET A 58 7.21 -0.39 -9.06
N ALA A 59 5.97 -0.19 -8.63
CA ALA A 59 4.82 0.06 -9.51
C ALA A 59 4.95 1.37 -10.29
N VAL A 60 5.43 2.44 -9.64
CA VAL A 60 5.70 3.73 -10.32
C VAL A 60 6.78 3.53 -11.39
N LYS A 61 7.92 2.95 -11.02
CA LYS A 61 9.02 2.70 -11.96
C LYS A 61 8.59 1.84 -13.13
N ALA A 62 7.81 0.79 -12.88
CA ALA A 62 7.30 -0.08 -13.93
C ALA A 62 6.38 0.66 -14.91
N ARG A 63 5.57 1.62 -14.43
CA ARG A 63 4.73 2.45 -15.29
C ARG A 63 5.56 3.39 -16.18
N GLU A 64 6.56 4.05 -15.60
CA GLU A 64 7.47 4.91 -16.35
C GLU A 64 8.24 4.14 -17.43
N GLU A 65 8.74 2.95 -17.10
CA GLU A 65 9.41 2.07 -18.05
C GLU A 65 8.46 1.55 -19.14
N ASN A 66 7.20 1.27 -18.79
CA ASN A 66 6.18 0.83 -19.75
C ASN A 66 5.88 1.92 -20.79
N ASP A 67 5.71 3.17 -20.36
CA ASP A 67 5.47 4.30 -21.25
C ASP A 67 6.66 4.54 -22.19
N ALA A 68 7.89 4.44 -21.66
CA ALA A 68 9.12 4.57 -22.45
C ALA A 68 9.25 3.44 -23.49
N LEU A 69 8.89 2.20 -23.13
CA LEU A 69 8.87 1.06 -24.06
C LEU A 69 7.78 1.22 -25.11
N ALA A 70 6.58 1.68 -24.75
CA ALA A 70 5.49 1.93 -25.68
C ALA A 70 5.89 2.96 -26.74
N ALA A 71 6.54 4.06 -26.34
CA ALA A 71 7.06 5.07 -27.27
C ALA A 71 8.12 4.49 -28.22
N ARG A 72 9.01 3.63 -27.73
CA ARG A 72 10.02 2.94 -28.57
C ARG A 72 9.37 1.97 -29.55
N LEU A 73 8.35 1.22 -29.12
CA LEU A 73 7.62 0.31 -29.99
C LEU A 73 6.93 1.06 -31.11
N ALA A 74 6.20 2.14 -30.81
CA ALA A 74 5.56 2.97 -31.83
C ALA A 74 6.55 3.47 -32.88
N ALA A 75 7.72 3.98 -32.45
CA ALA A 75 8.75 4.46 -33.37
C ALA A 75 9.35 3.34 -34.24
N LEU A 76 9.45 2.12 -33.72
CA LEU A 76 9.92 0.96 -34.50
C LEU A 76 8.87 0.48 -35.49
N GLU A 77 7.60 0.43 -35.08
CA GLU A 77 6.46 0.07 -35.92
C GLU A 77 6.33 1.02 -37.10
N GLU A 78 6.46 2.34 -36.89
CA GLU A 78 6.48 3.33 -37.97
C GLU A 78 7.62 3.11 -38.96
N ARG A 79 8.83 2.84 -38.46
CA ARG A 79 10.00 2.55 -39.31
C ARG A 79 9.78 1.28 -40.13
N LEU A 80 9.23 0.24 -39.51
CA LEU A 80 8.97 -1.03 -40.17
C LEU A 80 7.93 -0.85 -41.29
N ALA A 81 6.84 -0.13 -41.02
CA ALA A 81 5.83 0.21 -42.04
C ALA A 81 6.44 1.00 -43.21
N ALA A 82 7.33 1.95 -42.94
CA ALA A 82 8.02 2.71 -43.98
C ALA A 82 8.94 1.83 -44.86
N LEU A 83 9.68 0.90 -44.24
CA LEU A 83 10.53 -0.05 -44.96
C LEU A 83 9.71 -1.02 -45.82
N GLU A 84 8.60 -1.53 -45.29
CA GLU A 84 7.67 -2.37 -46.05
C GLU A 84 7.07 -1.64 -47.25
N ALA A 85 6.65 -0.39 -47.07
CA ALA A 85 6.12 0.45 -48.16
C ALA A 85 7.19 0.74 -49.24
N ALA A 86 8.44 0.94 -48.84
CA ALA A 86 9.56 1.12 -49.77
C ALA A 86 9.85 -0.16 -50.58
N ALA A 87 9.77 -1.33 -49.94
CA ALA A 87 9.96 -2.63 -50.58
C ALA A 87 8.86 -2.98 -51.60
N GLN A 88 7.64 -2.44 -51.45
CA GLN A 88 6.51 -2.69 -52.37
C GLN A 88 6.53 -1.83 -53.64
N LYS A 89 7.17 -0.65 -53.63
CA LYS A 89 7.25 0.26 -54.79
C LYS A 89 8.05 -0.18 -56.04
N PRO A 90 8.96 -1.18 -56.07
CA PRO A 90 9.78 -1.47 -57.25
C PRO A 90 8.99 -1.98 -58.47
N THR A 91 7.84 -2.62 -58.25
CA THR A 91 7.09 -3.30 -59.33
C THR A 91 6.17 -2.35 -60.11
N ALA A 92 5.69 -1.27 -59.49
CA ALA A 92 4.78 -0.30 -60.15
C ALA A 92 5.51 0.62 -61.16
N ARG A 93 6.80 0.91 -60.95
CA ARG A 93 7.58 1.79 -61.84
C ARG A 93 7.96 1.13 -63.16
N ARG A 94 8.18 -0.20 -63.16
CA ARG A 94 8.59 -0.97 -64.34
C ARG A 94 7.45 -1.26 -65.34
N ARG A 95 6.19 -1.15 -64.91
CA ARG A 95 4.99 -1.29 -65.77
C ARG A 95 4.62 -0.02 -66.55
N LYS A 96 5.06 1.16 -66.10
CA LYS A 96 4.74 2.45 -66.74
C LYS A 96 5.77 2.92 -67.78
N SER A 97 6.91 2.25 -67.89
CA SER A 97 8.00 2.62 -68.81
C SER A 97 8.10 1.74 -70.06
N ALA A 98 7.12 0.87 -70.35
CA ALA A 98 7.07 0.18 -71.63
C ALA A 98 6.59 1.18 -72.70
N PRO A 99 7.42 1.55 -73.70
CA PRO A 99 7.00 2.44 -74.76
C PRO A 99 5.95 1.73 -75.62
N LYS A 100 4.87 2.46 -75.94
CA LYS A 100 3.85 2.03 -76.90
C LYS A 100 4.52 1.98 -78.28
N ALA A 101 4.63 0.77 -78.85
CA ALA A 101 5.05 0.55 -80.24
C ALA A 101 3.99 1.10 -81.22
#